data_AF-A0A8S9UD92-F1
#
_entry.id   AF-A0A8S9UD92-F1
#
_cell.length_a   1.000
_cell.length_b   1.000
_cell.length_c   1.000
_cell.angle_alpha   90.00
_cell.angle_beta   90.00
_cell.angle_gamma   90.00
#
_symmetry.space_group_name_H-M   'P 1'
#
loop_
_entity.id
_entity.type
_entity.pdbx_description
1 polymer ?
#
loop_
_entity_poly.entity_id
_entity_poly.type
_entity_poly.pdbx_seq_one_letter_code
_entity_poly.pdbx_strand_id
1 'polypeptide(L)' 'MNGKNVDYRHPGSQARVVSMLARNLRGGAASSYHRRIMIDNEPISSIDEFEVALREEFISPDQQAPLTSCPTSL' A
#
# COMPACT_ATOMS: atom_id res chain seq x y z
N MET A 1 5.74 23.07 17.19
CA MET A 1 5.25 22.03 16.25
C MET A 1 4.36 21.08 17.04
N ASN A 2 3.04 21.10 16.84
CA ASN A 2 2.13 20.23 17.55
C ASN A 2 2.24 18.83 16.93
N GLY A 3 3.02 17.95 17.54
CA GLY A 3 3.15 16.54 17.15
C GLY A 3 1.82 15.86 17.36
N LYS A 4 0.92 15.95 16.37
CA LYS A 4 -0.36 15.26 16.39
C LYS A 4 -0.04 13.78 16.36
N ASN A 5 -0.28 13.06 17.46
CA ASN A 5 -0.32 11.60 17.46
C ASN A 5 -1.29 11.19 16.36
N VAL A 6 -0.75 10.73 15.23
CA VAL A 6 -1.55 10.20 14.15
C VAL A 6 -1.92 8.80 14.57
N ASP A 7 -3.19 8.62 14.95
CA ASP A 7 -3.74 7.28 15.11
C ASP A 7 -3.94 6.67 13.71
N TYR A 8 -3.04 5.75 13.36
CA TYR A 8 -3.04 5.03 12.09
C TYR A 8 -4.25 4.10 11.93
N ARG A 9 -4.91 3.74 13.04
CA ARG A 9 -6.09 2.88 13.04
C ARG A 9 -7.39 3.67 12.92
N HIS A 10 -7.36 4.97 13.19
CA HIS A 10 -8.55 5.80 13.09
C HIS A 10 -8.96 6.01 11.61
N PRO A 11 -10.18 5.63 11.18
CA PRO A 11 -10.62 5.73 9.78
C PRO A 11 -10.45 7.14 9.19
N GLY A 12 -10.77 8.17 9.97
CA GLY A 12 -10.61 9.57 9.56
C GLY A 12 -9.16 10.05 9.36
N SER A 13 -8.16 9.24 9.74
CA SER A 13 -6.74 9.55 9.57
C SER A 13 -6.09 8.79 8.42
N GLN A 14 -6.72 7.72 7.91
CA GLN A 14 -6.05 6.77 7.01
C GLN A 14 -5.59 7.40 5.70
N ALA A 15 -6.45 8.17 5.01
CA ALA A 15 -6.05 8.86 3.78
C ALA A 15 -4.87 9.82 3.98
N ARG A 16 -4.80 10.47 5.15
CA ARG A 16 -3.66 11.33 5.52
C ARG A 16 -2.40 10.52 5.78
N VAL A 17 -2.51 9.37 6.43
CA VAL A 17 -1.39 8.44 6.63
C VAL A 17 -0.87 7.94 5.29
N VAL A 18 -1.75 7.48 4.39
CA VAL A 18 -1.39 7.04 3.05
C VAL A 18 -0.64 8.15 2.31
N SER A 19 -1.14 9.38 2.36
CA SER A 19 -0.47 10.54 1.76
C SER A 19 0.93 10.79 2.35
N MET A 20 1.12 10.56 3.65
CA MET A 20 2.44 10.66 4.29
C MET A 20 3.38 9.52 3.87
N LEU A 21 2.88 8.29 3.75
CA LEU A 21 3.66 7.15 3.27
C LEU A 21 4.06 7.33 1.80
N ALA A 22 3.11 7.71 0.95
CA ALA A 22 3.32 7.94 -0.47
C ALA A 22 4.39 9.00 -0.77
N ARG A 23 4.50 10.04 0.07
CA ARG A 23 5.55 11.06 -0.03
C ARG A 23 6.98 10.51 0.12
N ASN A 24 7.13 9.36 0.78
CA ASN A 24 8.42 8.71 0.95
C ASN A 24 8.77 7.73 -0.19
N LEU A 25 7.84 7.48 -1.12
CA LEU A 25 8.11 6.64 -2.28
C LEU A 25 9.16 7.28 -3.20
N ARG A 26 9.88 6.42 -3.92
CA ARG A 26 10.93 6.78 -4.88
C ARG A 26 10.85 5.88 -6.12
N GLY A 27 11.42 6.35 -7.23
CA GLY A 27 11.52 5.57 -8.46
C GLY A 27 10.18 5.03 -8.94
N GLY A 28 10.18 3.75 -9.35
CA GLY A 28 8.99 3.08 -9.90
C GLY A 28 7.77 3.09 -8.96
N ALA A 29 7.97 3.03 -7.64
CA ALA A 29 6.86 3.06 -6.69
C ALA A 29 6.15 4.42 -6.65
N ALA A 30 6.90 5.52 -6.74
CA ALA A 30 6.30 6.85 -6.83
C ALA A 30 5.53 7.05 -8.15
N SER A 31 6.10 6.58 -9.26
CA SER A 31 5.44 6.63 -10.57
C SER A 31 4.17 5.79 -10.62
N SER A 32 4.20 4.58 -10.07
CA SER A 32 3.03 3.68 -10.02
C SER A 32 1.90 4.27 -9.18
N TYR A 33 2.21 4.79 -7.99
CA TYR A 33 1.24 5.49 -7.14
C TYR A 33 0.63 6.72 -7.84
N HIS A 34 1.45 7.52 -8.54
CA HIS A 34 0.97 8.68 -9.28
C HIS A 34 0.06 8.29 -10.45
N ARG A 35 0.42 7.25 -11.23
CA ARG A 35 -0.40 6.71 -12.31
C ARG A 35 -1.77 6.27 -11.79
N ARG A 36 -1.80 5.52 -10.70
CA ARG A 36 -3.05 4.98 -10.14
C ARG A 36 -4.03 6.08 -9.71
N ILE A 37 -3.52 7.14 -9.10
CA ILE A 37 -4.38 8.26 -8.64
C ILE A 37 -4.78 9.19 -9.78
N MET A 38 -3.83 9.59 -10.64
CA MET A 38 -4.08 10.65 -11.62
C MET A 38 -4.60 10.15 -12.97
N ILE A 39 -4.26 8.92 -13.35
CA ILE A 39 -4.60 8.35 -14.65
C ILE A 39 -5.77 7.39 -14.49
N ASP A 40 -5.65 6.44 -13.56
CA ASP A 40 -6.69 5.41 -13.36
C ASP A 40 -7.84 5.90 -12.47
N ASN A 41 -7.67 7.07 -11.83
CA ASN A 41 -8.64 7.68 -10.92
C ASN A 41 -9.09 6.72 -9.79
N GLU A 42 -8.16 5.89 -9.32
CA GLU A 42 -8.31 4.99 -8.18
C GLU A 42 -7.58 5.56 -6.96
N PRO A 43 -8.23 6.40 -6.13
CA PRO A 43 -7.62 6.93 -4.92
C PRO A 43 -7.46 5.83 -3.88
N ILE A 44 -6.25 5.72 -3.32
CA ILE A 44 -5.95 4.82 -2.21
C ILE A 44 -6.30 5.54 -0.89
N SER A 45 -7.30 5.00 -0.19
CA SER A 45 -7.93 5.65 0.97
C SER A 45 -7.54 5.02 2.31
N SER A 46 -7.02 3.78 2.28
CA SER A 46 -6.60 3.02 3.45
C SER A 46 -5.16 2.52 3.35
N ILE A 47 -4.59 2.17 4.50
CA ILE A 47 -3.25 1.56 4.56
C ILE A 47 -3.28 0.16 3.93
N ASP A 48 -4.36 -0.59 4.11
CA ASP A 48 -4.53 -1.92 3.54
C ASP A 48 -4.57 -1.87 2.00
N GLU A 49 -5.34 -0.94 1.43
CA GLU A 49 -5.35 -0.70 -0.02
C GLU A 49 -3.95 -0.30 -0.54
N PHE A 50 -3.22 0.52 0.24
CA PHE A 50 -1.87 0.92 -0.11
C PHE A 50 -0.89 -0.25 -0.11
N GLU A 51 -0.99 -1.16 0.88
CA GLU A 51 -0.20 -2.38 0.93
C GLU A 51 -0.50 -3.28 -0.27
N VAL A 52 -1.77 -3.58 -0.53
CA VAL A 52 -2.20 -4.45 -1.64
C VAL A 52 -1.69 -3.89 -2.96
N ALA A 53 -1.86 -2.59 -3.20
CA ALA A 53 -1.39 -1.93 -4.42
C ALA A 53 0.12 -2.09 -4.63
N LEU A 54 0.92 -1.97 -3.57
CA LEU A 54 2.37 -2.16 -3.65
C LEU A 54 2.75 -3.63 -3.88
N ARG A 55 2.03 -4.57 -3.25
CA ARG A 55 2.29 -6.01 -3.41
C ARG A 55 1.96 -6.48 -4.82
N GLU A 56 0.82 -6.08 -5.36
CA GLU A 56 0.41 -6.43 -6.73
C GLU A 56 1.41 -5.92 -7.78
N GLU A 57 1.92 -4.70 -7.60
CA GLU A 57 2.83 -4.08 -8.57
C GLU A 57 4.26 -4.62 -8.47
N PHE A 58 4.76 -4.89 -7.27
CA PHE A 58 6.21 -5.14 -7.05
C PHE A 58 6.55 -6.56 -6.57
N ILE A 59 5.56 -7.39 -6.22
CA ILE A 59 5.77 -8.78 -5.80
C ILE A 59 5.15 -9.69 -6.85
N SER A 60 5.95 -10.62 -7.39
CA SER A 60 5.44 -11.65 -8.30
C SER A 60 4.34 -12.47 -7.61
N PRO A 61 3.27 -12.88 -8.33
CA PRO A 61 2.14 -13.58 -7.73
C PRO A 61 2.53 -14.87 -6.99
N ASP A 62 3.56 -15.56 -7.45
CA ASP A 62 4.14 -16.76 -6.80
C ASP A 62 4.70 -16.45 -5.40
N GLN A 63 5.19 -15.23 -5.18
CA GLN A 63 5.74 -14.76 -3.91
C GLN A 63 4.70 -14.05 -3.02
N GLN A 64 3.50 -13.81 -3.53
CA GLN A 64 2.41 -13.23 -2.74
C GLN A 64 1.72 -14.29 -1.85
N ALA A 65 1.87 -15.58 -2.19
CA ALA A 65 1.36 -16.68 -1.40
C ALA A 65 2.04 -16.75 -0.01
N PRO A 66 1.30 -17.07 1.07
CA PRO A 66 1.92 -17.36 2.36
C PRO A 66 2.87 -18.55 2.21
N LEU A 67 4.06 -18.49 2.83
CA LEU A 67 5.11 -19.53 2.82
C LEU A 67 4.69 -20.91 3.39
N THR A 68 3.40 -21.17 3.57
CA THR A 68 2.85 -22.40 4.14
C THR A 68 2.17 -23.33 3.13
N SER A 69 2.17 -23.03 1.83
CA SER A 69 1.69 -23.99 0.83
C SER A 69 2.76 -25.04 0.50
N CYS A 70 3.25 -25.75 1.51
CA CYS A 70 3.79 -27.09 1.27
C CYS A 70 2.59 -27.98 0.95
N PRO A 71 2.52 -28.66 -0.21
CA PRO A 71 1.58 -29.75 -0.37
C PRO A 71 2.03 -30.86 0.58
N THR A 72 1.24 -31.10 1.63
CA THR A 72 1.32 -32.36 2.38
C THR A 72 0.91 -33.45 1.40
N SER A 73 1.88 -34.10 0.77
CA SER A 73 1.65 -35.36 0.07
C SER A 73 1.13 -36.40 1.07
N LEU A 74 -0.10 -36.85 0.86
CA LEU A 74 -0.66 -38.10 1.37
C LEU A 74 -0.50 -39.18 0.31
#